data_AF-A0A087RC43-F1
#
_entry.id   AF-A0A087RC43-F1
#
_cell.length_a   1.000
_cell.length_b   1.000
_cell.length_c   1.000
_cell.angle_alpha   90.00
_cell.angle_beta   90.00
_cell.angle_gamma   90.00
#
_symmetry.space_group_name_H-M   'P 1'
#
loop_
_entity.id
_entity.type
_entity.pdbx_description
1 polymer ?
#
loop_
_entity_poly.entity_id
_entity_poly.type
_entity_poly.pdbx_seq_one_letter_code
_entity_poly.pdbx_strand_id
1 'polypeptide(L)'
;PGAWTGVLGGRVWTLRQDPDRLWYTVYGEEEDGRPTKAAKLDGAETDQILRDYFQLDVGLPALYCAWGAADPLFRKVADDFPGVRVLRQDPVECLLSFICTSNNHISRITAMIERLCQAFGRRLCRLDARPFHAFPSLSALAGLPSPRR
;
A
#
# COMPACT_ATOMS: atom_id res chain seq x y z
N PRO A 1 4.31 14.21 13.37
CA PRO A 1 4.10 13.72 11.98
C PRO A 1 4.54 12.26 11.86
N GLY A 2 3.62 11.35 11.54
CA GLY A 2 3.93 9.94 11.35
C GLY A 2 4.61 9.68 10.00
N ALA A 3 5.40 8.63 9.92
CA ALA A 3 5.85 8.05 8.66
C ALA A 3 5.21 6.67 8.51
N TRP A 4 4.78 6.32 7.30
CA TRP A 4 4.12 5.06 7.00
C TRP A 4 4.98 4.24 6.05
N THR A 5 5.38 3.04 6.49
CA THR A 5 6.19 2.13 5.67
C THR A 5 5.37 0.92 5.26
N GLY A 6 5.32 0.64 3.96
CA GLY A 6 4.53 -0.44 3.39
C GLY A 6 5.05 -0.91 2.03
N VAL A 7 4.37 -1.90 1.46
CA VAL A 7 4.69 -2.45 0.13
C VAL A 7 3.68 -1.92 -0.88
N LEU A 8 4.17 -1.41 -2.00
CA LEU A 8 3.35 -0.92 -3.11
C LEU A 8 4.08 -1.23 -4.43
N GLY A 9 3.38 -1.82 -5.39
CA GLY A 9 3.95 -2.14 -6.70
C GLY A 9 5.18 -3.06 -6.62
N GLY A 10 5.20 -3.98 -5.66
CA GLY A 10 6.33 -4.90 -5.43
C GLY A 10 7.60 -4.23 -4.90
N ARG A 11 7.51 -3.00 -4.36
CA ARG A 11 8.62 -2.25 -3.77
C ARG A 11 8.24 -1.79 -2.36
N VAL A 12 9.23 -1.52 -1.52
CA VAL A 12 8.99 -0.96 -0.19
C VAL A 12 9.05 0.57 -0.27
N TRP A 13 8.08 1.23 0.36
CA TRP A 13 7.91 2.67 0.38
C TRP A 13 7.83 3.15 1.82
N THR A 14 8.46 4.29 2.12
CA THR A 14 8.18 5.07 3.31
C THR A 14 7.60 6.41 2.89
N LEU A 15 6.39 6.71 3.35
CA LEU A 15 5.65 7.92 3.04
C LEU A 15 5.59 8.83 4.27
N ARG A 16 5.68 10.14 4.08
CA ARG A 16 5.46 11.15 5.12
C ARG A 16 4.70 12.32 4.51
N GLN A 17 3.76 12.87 5.24
CA GLN A 17 2.96 13.99 4.76
C GLN A 17 3.21 15.25 5.61
N ASP A 18 3.36 16.37 4.92
CA ASP A 18 3.25 17.74 5.43
C ASP A 18 1.93 18.36 4.87
N PRO A 19 1.45 19.52 5.36
CA PRO A 19 0.16 20.07 4.97
C PRO A 19 -0.08 20.22 3.46
N ASP A 20 0.98 20.47 2.69
CA ASP A 20 0.93 20.71 1.24
C ASP A 20 1.64 19.63 0.40
N ARG A 21 2.33 18.67 1.03
CA ARG A 21 3.27 17.76 0.33
C ARG A 21 3.24 16.35 0.85
N LEU A 22 3.37 15.39 -0.07
CA LEU A 22 3.67 13.99 0.22
C LEU A 22 5.13 13.70 -0.12
N TRP A 23 5.91 13.38 0.89
CA TRP A 23 7.29 12.92 0.78
C TRP A 23 7.32 11.39 0.71
N TYR A 24 8.25 10.84 -0.07
CA TYR A 24 8.41 9.40 -0.19
C TYR A 24 9.89 9.00 -0.30
N THR A 25 10.17 7.77 0.15
CA THR A 25 11.43 7.06 -0.09
C THR A 25 11.09 5.68 -0.63
N VAL A 26 11.70 5.28 -1.75
CA VAL A 26 11.54 3.94 -2.33
C VAL A 26 12.81 3.13 -2.10
N TYR A 27 12.68 1.92 -1.58
CA TYR A 27 13.81 1.05 -1.30
C TYR A 27 13.99 0.04 -2.44
N GLY A 28 15.24 -0.19 -2.84
CA GLY A 28 15.62 -1.23 -3.80
C GLY A 28 15.51 -2.63 -3.21
N GLU A 29 15.53 -3.64 -4.09
CA GLU A 29 15.53 -5.04 -3.67
C GLU A 29 16.90 -5.43 -3.13
N GLU A 30 16.96 -6.28 -2.10
CA GLU A 30 18.23 -6.85 -1.64
C GLU A 30 18.85 -7.72 -2.74
N GLU A 31 20.08 -7.40 -3.12
CA GLU A 31 20.95 -8.23 -3.95
C GLU A 31 22.11 -8.68 -3.05
N ASP A 32 22.35 -9.99 -2.94
CA ASP A 32 23.39 -10.61 -2.09
C ASP A 32 23.37 -10.17 -0.61
N GLY A 33 22.17 -10.00 -0.03
CA GLY A 33 22.00 -9.70 1.40
C GLY A 33 22.44 -8.29 1.81
N ARG A 34 22.69 -7.40 0.85
CA ARG A 34 22.93 -5.98 1.09
C ARG A 34 21.75 -5.17 0.53
N PRO A 35 21.24 -4.16 1.26
CA PRO A 35 20.25 -3.26 0.71
C PRO A 35 20.89 -2.53 -0.48
N THR A 36 20.31 -2.71 -1.67
CA THR A 36 20.71 -1.88 -2.82
C THR A 36 20.31 -0.43 -2.54
N LYS A 37 21.06 0.52 -3.10
CA LYS A 37 20.65 1.94 -3.12
C LYS A 37 19.21 2.01 -3.65
N ALA A 38 18.41 2.95 -3.13
CA ALA A 38 17.04 3.24 -3.54
C ALA A 38 16.85 2.94 -5.03
N ALA A 39 15.86 2.10 -5.37
CA ALA A 39 15.56 1.77 -6.76
C ALA A 39 15.54 3.08 -7.55
N LYS A 40 16.40 3.22 -8.56
CA LYS A 40 16.39 4.39 -9.46
C LYS A 40 15.14 4.31 -10.31
N LEU A 41 14.01 4.67 -9.73
CA LEU A 41 12.82 5.02 -10.47
C LEU A 41 12.99 6.45 -10.94
N ASP A 42 12.57 6.68 -12.17
CA ASP A 42 12.41 8.06 -12.59
C ASP A 42 11.29 8.71 -11.75
N GLY A 43 11.36 10.04 -11.61
CA GLY A 43 10.41 10.78 -10.81
C GLY A 43 8.97 10.68 -11.37
N ALA A 44 8.82 10.48 -12.68
CA ALA A 44 7.53 10.44 -13.35
C ALA A 44 6.80 9.11 -13.13
N GLU A 45 7.49 7.98 -13.22
CA GLU A 45 7.00 6.64 -12.90
C GLU A 45 6.54 6.61 -11.44
N THR A 46 7.34 7.18 -10.54
CA THR A 46 7.00 7.25 -9.12
C THR A 46 5.74 8.10 -8.87
N ASP A 47 5.68 9.30 -9.45
CA ASP A 47 4.51 10.18 -9.34
C ASP A 47 3.26 9.49 -9.89
N GLN A 48 3.37 8.80 -11.03
CA GLN A 48 2.26 8.07 -11.64
C GLN A 48 1.75 6.92 -10.76
N ILE A 49 2.65 6.15 -10.12
CA ILE A 49 2.28 5.06 -9.20
C ILE A 49 1.51 5.63 -8.00
N LEU A 50 2.02 6.70 -7.37
CA LEU A 50 1.37 7.30 -6.21
C LEU A 50 0.04 7.96 -6.56
N ARG A 51 -0.03 8.65 -7.71
CA ARG A 51 -1.26 9.25 -8.22
C ARG A 51 -2.35 8.22 -8.45
N ASP A 52 -2.02 7.09 -9.06
CA ASP A 52 -2.96 6.00 -9.31
C ASP A 52 -3.40 5.34 -7.99
N TYR A 53 -2.44 4.95 -7.14
CA TYR A 53 -2.72 4.24 -5.88
C TYR A 53 -3.59 5.04 -4.91
N PHE A 54 -3.30 6.34 -4.74
CA PHE A 54 -4.09 7.23 -3.88
C PHE A 54 -5.26 7.92 -4.61
N GLN A 55 -5.43 7.65 -5.91
CA GLN A 55 -6.43 8.28 -6.76
C GLN A 55 -6.40 9.82 -6.65
N LEU A 56 -5.21 10.41 -6.78
CA LEU A 56 -4.98 11.84 -6.54
C LEU A 56 -5.69 12.76 -7.54
N ASP A 57 -6.01 12.25 -8.73
CA ASP A 57 -6.77 12.98 -9.74
C ASP A 57 -8.27 13.10 -9.39
N VAL A 58 -8.74 12.33 -8.40
CA VAL A 58 -10.10 12.46 -7.87
C VAL A 58 -10.18 13.68 -6.94
N GLY A 59 -11.03 14.63 -7.32
CA GLY A 59 -11.32 15.86 -6.58
C GLY A 59 -12.08 15.62 -5.28
N LEU A 60 -11.36 15.17 -4.24
CA LEU A 60 -11.93 14.85 -2.93
C LEU A 60 -12.76 15.98 -2.29
N PRO A 61 -12.35 17.27 -2.34
CA PRO A 61 -13.16 18.36 -1.79
C PRO A 61 -14.54 18.46 -2.43
N ALA A 62 -14.64 18.28 -3.76
CA ALA A 62 -15.91 18.32 -4.46
C ALA A 62 -16.83 17.16 -4.04
N LEU A 63 -16.27 15.97 -3.82
CA LEU A 63 -17.02 14.83 -3.29
C LEU A 63 -17.53 15.08 -1.87
N TYR A 64 -16.68 15.59 -0.98
CA TYR A 64 -17.08 15.96 0.39
C TYR A 64 -18.22 16.99 0.38
N CYS A 65 -18.15 18.01 -0.48
CA CYS A 65 -19.23 18.98 -0.64
C CYS A 65 -20.53 18.31 -1.13
N ALA A 66 -20.45 17.45 -2.14
CA ALA A 66 -21.62 16.77 -2.69
C ALA A 66 -22.28 15.82 -1.67
N TRP A 67 -21.48 15.01 -0.97
CA TRP A 67 -21.97 14.10 0.07
C TRP A 67 -22.54 14.86 1.27
N GLY A 68 -21.90 15.95 1.70
CA GLY A 68 -22.40 16.78 2.79
C GLY A 68 -23.68 17.56 2.43
N ALA A 69 -23.91 17.86 1.15
CA ALA A 69 -25.17 18.43 0.69
C ALA A 69 -26.29 17.38 0.64
N ALA A 70 -25.97 16.13 0.33
CA ALA A 70 -26.93 15.03 0.25
C ALA A 70 -27.27 14.39 1.61
N ASP A 71 -26.33 14.40 2.57
CA ASP A 71 -26.47 13.76 3.88
C ASP A 71 -25.97 14.66 5.04
N PRO A 72 -26.87 15.19 5.88
CA PRO A 72 -26.51 15.99 7.06
C PRO A 72 -25.65 15.23 8.08
N LEU A 73 -25.79 13.91 8.19
CA LEU A 73 -24.96 13.09 9.08
C LEU A 73 -23.52 13.04 8.56
N PHE A 74 -23.34 12.81 7.26
CA PHE A 74 -22.04 12.88 6.62
C PHE A 74 -21.40 14.24 6.84
N ARG A 75 -22.13 15.33 6.59
CA ARG A 75 -21.63 16.71 6.79
C ARG A 75 -21.10 16.94 8.19
N LYS A 76 -21.78 16.42 9.22
CA LYS A 76 -21.37 16.56 10.62
C LYS A 76 -20.04 15.83 10.91
N VAL A 77 -19.82 14.68 10.28
CA VAL A 77 -18.64 13.83 10.53
C VAL A 77 -17.45 14.21 9.64
N ALA A 78 -17.71 14.76 8.45
CA ALA A 78 -16.70 15.04 7.44
C ALA A 78 -15.60 16.01 7.92
N ASP A 79 -15.96 16.97 8.77
CA ASP A 79 -15.02 17.97 9.32
C ASP A 79 -14.00 17.34 10.28
N ASP A 80 -14.39 16.27 10.99
CA ASP A 80 -13.52 15.55 11.92
C ASP A 80 -12.56 14.58 11.20
N PHE A 81 -12.92 14.16 9.97
CA PHE A 81 -12.16 13.19 9.17
C PHE A 81 -11.87 13.70 7.75
N PRO A 82 -11.08 14.78 7.62
CA PRO A 82 -10.69 15.28 6.30
C PRO A 82 -9.68 14.34 5.63
N GLY A 83 -9.71 14.30 4.30
CA GLY A 83 -8.67 13.63 3.52
C GLY A 83 -8.77 12.10 3.43
N VAL A 84 -9.88 11.48 3.89
CA VAL A 84 -10.10 10.04 3.76
C VAL A 84 -10.32 9.69 2.28
N ARG A 85 -9.42 8.88 1.72
CA ARG A 85 -9.45 8.43 0.33
C ARG A 85 -9.58 6.92 0.25
N VAL A 86 -10.20 6.44 -0.83
CA VAL A 86 -10.22 5.02 -1.19
C VAL A 86 -8.97 4.70 -2.00
N LEU A 87 -8.21 3.69 -1.59
CA LEU A 87 -7.00 3.25 -2.29
C LEU A 87 -7.35 2.38 -3.50
N ARG A 88 -6.56 2.48 -4.57
CA ARG A 88 -6.63 1.59 -5.73
C ARG A 88 -5.59 0.48 -5.58
N GLN A 89 -5.97 -0.57 -4.85
CA GLN A 89 -5.09 -1.71 -4.58
C GLN A 89 -5.04 -2.69 -5.74
N ASP A 90 -3.97 -3.49 -5.82
CA ASP A 90 -3.89 -4.62 -6.75
C ASP A 90 -5.06 -5.59 -6.52
N PRO A 91 -5.76 -6.07 -7.58
CA PRO A 91 -6.94 -6.91 -7.41
C PRO A 91 -6.67 -8.23 -6.69
N VAL A 92 -5.50 -8.84 -6.89
CA VAL A 92 -5.14 -10.13 -6.26
C VAL A 92 -4.84 -9.92 -4.78
N GLU A 93 -4.01 -8.93 -4.46
CA GLU A 93 -3.73 -8.53 -3.08
C GLU A 93 -5.01 -8.16 -2.34
N CYS A 94 -5.86 -7.33 -2.94
CA CYS A 94 -7.13 -6.88 -2.37
C CYS A 94 -8.05 -8.06 -2.08
N LEU A 95 -8.34 -8.89 -3.09
CA LEU A 95 -9.25 -10.04 -2.95
C LEU A 95 -8.79 -11.00 -1.86
N LEU A 96 -7.52 -11.41 -1.89
CA LEU A 96 -7.00 -12.40 -0.95
C LEU A 96 -6.85 -11.83 0.47
N SER A 97 -6.54 -10.53 0.59
CA SER A 97 -6.59 -9.84 1.88
C SER A 97 -8.00 -9.82 2.45
N PHE A 98 -9.02 -9.59 1.61
CA PHE A 98 -10.43 -9.60 2.04
C PHE A 98 -10.95 -11.00 2.40
N ILE A 99 -10.46 -12.06 1.78
CA ILE A 99 -10.80 -13.43 2.21
C ILE A 99 -10.37 -13.66 3.68
N CYS A 100 -9.28 -13.03 4.12
CA CYS A 100 -8.78 -13.12 5.48
C CYS A 100 -9.61 -12.33 6.52
N THR A 101 -10.61 -11.54 6.11
CA THR A 101 -11.39 -10.66 7.01
C THR A 101 -12.59 -11.35 7.66
N SER A 102 -13.01 -12.52 7.17
CA SER A 102 -14.21 -13.22 7.67
C SER A 102 -14.10 -13.50 9.18
N ASN A 103 -15.03 -12.92 9.96
CA ASN A 103 -15.08 -13.01 11.42
C ASN A 103 -13.76 -12.66 12.12
N ASN A 104 -13.16 -11.53 11.74
CA ASN A 104 -11.84 -11.14 12.17
C ASN A 104 -11.76 -9.65 12.55
N HIS A 105 -10.72 -9.23 13.26
CA HIS A 105 -10.45 -7.82 13.60
C HIS A 105 -9.12 -7.38 12.97
N ILE A 106 -8.96 -6.07 12.76
CA ILE A 106 -7.87 -5.49 11.95
C ILE A 106 -6.50 -6.07 12.33
N SER A 107 -6.15 -6.12 13.62
CA SER A 107 -4.85 -6.63 14.09
C SER A 107 -4.57 -8.07 13.65
N ARG A 108 -5.57 -8.95 13.69
CA ARG A 108 -5.41 -10.35 13.29
C ARG A 108 -5.45 -10.52 11.77
N ILE A 109 -6.21 -9.68 11.05
CA ILE A 109 -6.16 -9.62 9.59
C ILE A 109 -4.76 -9.22 9.11
N THR A 110 -4.20 -8.15 9.68
CA THR A 110 -2.84 -7.68 9.38
C THR A 110 -1.81 -8.78 9.63
N ALA A 111 -1.87 -9.45 10.78
CA ALA A 111 -0.95 -10.55 11.09
C ALA A 111 -1.09 -11.76 10.14
N MET A 112 -2.31 -12.07 9.69
CA MET A 112 -2.53 -13.15 8.70
C MET A 112 -1.92 -12.79 7.35
N ILE A 113 -2.12 -11.57 6.87
CA ILE A 113 -1.54 -11.08 5.62
C ILE A 113 -0.02 -11.03 5.72
N GLU A 114 0.54 -10.53 6.81
CA GLU A 114 2.00 -10.52 7.02
C GLU A 114 2.61 -11.91 6.97
N ARG A 115 1.97 -12.91 7.62
CA ARG A 115 2.41 -14.31 7.58
C ARG A 115 2.29 -14.91 6.18
N LEU A 116 1.22 -14.59 5.45
CA LEU A 116 1.02 -15.03 4.06
C LEU A 116 2.15 -14.50 3.17
N CYS A 117 2.46 -13.21 3.25
CA CYS A 117 3.54 -12.57 2.51
C CYS A 117 4.91 -13.12 2.94
N GLN A 118 5.14 -13.41 4.22
CA GLN A 118 6.39 -13.99 4.69
C GLN A 118 6.58 -15.44 4.19
N ALA A 119 5.50 -16.23 4.11
CA ALA A 119 5.57 -17.63 3.72
C ALA A 119 5.68 -17.84 2.20
N PHE A 120 4.96 -17.04 1.40
CA PHE A 120 4.84 -17.26 -0.04
C PHE A 120 5.27 -16.06 -0.89
N GLY A 121 5.56 -14.93 -0.25
CA GLY A 121 6.00 -13.71 -0.92
C GLY A 121 7.51 -13.71 -1.12
N ARG A 122 7.94 -13.13 -2.23
CA ARG A 122 9.36 -12.87 -2.48
C ARG A 122 9.85 -11.80 -1.50
N ARG A 123 10.99 -12.04 -0.84
CA ARG A 123 11.63 -11.03 0.00
C ARG A 123 12.07 -9.83 -0.85
N LEU A 124 11.70 -8.63 -0.41
CA LEU A 124 12.03 -7.37 -1.08
C LEU A 124 13.29 -6.77 -0.48
N CYS A 125 13.22 -6.39 0.79
CA CYS A 125 14.36 -5.87 1.52
C CYS A 125 14.16 -6.06 3.03
N ARG A 126 15.16 -5.67 3.81
CA ARG A 126 15.06 -5.51 5.26
C ARG A 126 15.33 -4.06 5.61
N LEU A 127 14.42 -3.47 6.38
CA LEU A 127 14.63 -2.18 7.01
C LEU A 127 14.79 -2.42 8.51
N ASP A 128 15.92 -1.99 9.05
CA ASP A 128 16.37 -2.32 10.41
C ASP A 128 16.36 -3.84 10.67
N ALA A 129 15.48 -4.32 11.53
CA ALA A 129 15.29 -5.74 11.84
C ALA A 129 14.10 -6.38 11.10
N ARG A 130 13.25 -5.59 10.43
CA ARG A 130 11.98 -6.07 9.85
C ARG A 130 12.15 -6.44 8.38
N PRO A 131 11.92 -7.71 8.00
CA PRO A 131 11.90 -8.10 6.60
C PRO A 131 10.57 -7.70 5.94
N PHE A 132 10.64 -7.21 4.71
CA PHE A 132 9.49 -6.91 3.88
C PHE A 132 9.43 -7.90 2.72
N HIS A 133 8.22 -8.37 2.42
CA HIS A 133 7.96 -9.33 1.35
C HIS A 133 6.88 -8.77 0.44
N ALA A 134 6.95 -9.07 -0.85
CA ALA A 134 5.89 -8.78 -1.80
C ALA A 134 4.64 -9.60 -1.44
N PHE A 135 3.48 -9.14 -1.87
CA PHE A 135 2.30 -9.99 -1.87
C PHE A 135 2.55 -11.21 -2.79
N PRO A 136 2.17 -12.44 -2.38
CA PRO A 136 2.44 -13.64 -3.16
C PRO A 136 1.76 -13.60 -4.54
N SER A 137 2.45 -14.11 -5.57
CA SER A 137 1.80 -14.35 -6.85
C SER A 137 0.84 -15.53 -6.77
N LEU A 138 -0.15 -15.58 -7.67
CA LEU A 138 -1.06 -16.73 -7.76
C LEU A 138 -0.30 -18.04 -8.01
N SER A 139 0.78 -18.01 -8.79
CA SER A 139 1.66 -19.18 -9.00
C SER A 139 2.30 -19.64 -7.70
N ALA A 140 2.81 -18.73 -6.87
CA ALA A 140 3.40 -19.07 -5.57
C ALA A 140 2.37 -19.68 -4.62
N LEU A 141 1.14 -19.14 -4.59
CA LEU A 141 0.04 -19.67 -3.77
C LEU A 141 -0.46 -21.03 -4.25
N ALA A 142 -0.44 -21.28 -5.56
CA ALA A 142 -0.81 -22.55 -6.16
C ALA A 142 0.28 -23.62 -6.07
N GLY A 143 1.45 -23.30 -5.51
CA GLY A 143 2.60 -24.22 -5.46
C GLY A 143 3.27 -24.47 -6.81
N LEU A 144 3.05 -23.58 -7.78
CA LEU A 144 3.65 -23.66 -9.11
C LEU A 144 5.03 -22.99 -9.12
N PRO A 145 6.00 -23.52 -9.90
CA PRO A 145 7.29 -22.85 -10.05
C PRO A 145 7.10 -21.45 -10.63
N SER A 146 7.86 -20.47 -10.09
CA SER A 146 7.81 -19.10 -10.59
C SER A 146 8.09 -19.08 -12.09
N PRO A 147 7.30 -18.36 -12.92
CA PRO A 147 7.59 -18.22 -14.33
C PRO A 147 9.02 -17.68 -14.48
N ARG A 148 9.82 -18.35 -15.30
CA ARG A 148 11.17 -17.88 -15.65
C ARG A 148 10.99 -16.53 -16.37
N ARG A 149 11.60 -15.48 -15.84
CA ARG A 149 11.70 -14.18 -16.51
C ARG A 149 12.43 -14.32 -17.84
#